data_AF-A0A6J8D743-F1
#
_entry.id   AF-A0A6J8D743-F1
#
_cell.length_a   1.000
_cell.length_b   1.000
_cell.length_c   1.000
_cell.angle_alpha   90.00
_cell.angle_beta   90.00
_cell.angle_gamma   90.00
#
_symmetry.space_group_name_H-M   'P 1'
#
loop_
_entity.id
_entity.type
_entity.pdbx_description
1 polymer ?
#
loop_
_entity_poly.entity_id
_entity_poly.type
_entity_poly.pdbx_seq_one_letter_code
_entity_poly.pdbx_strand_id
1 'polypeptide(L)'
;MNNACQSENLDTVKWLIENFDNKLFDMKEAMNNAGRSENLDIVEWLTENFDNEFFYMKETMNNACFMEKLMIVKWLLENFDNELFDMKEAINNACLMGKLYTLKWLIENFNNILFDIREAMNKAEKFDNKLFDMKEAMNNAWESENLDIVKCLLKKFDNKLFDMMEAMNNACGLRNLDVVKWLIEHFDNKLFDMKEALNNAWESENLDTV
;
A
#
# COMPACT_ATOMS: atom_id res chain seq x y z
N MET A 1 -7.60 2.36 25.34
CA MET A 1 -6.35 2.06 24.63
C MET A 1 -6.49 2.30 23.13
N ASN A 2 -7.29 1.51 22.41
CA ASN A 2 -7.37 1.55 20.94
C ASN A 2 -7.65 2.95 20.35
N ASN A 3 -8.71 3.62 20.81
CA ASN A 3 -9.01 4.99 20.37
C ASN A 3 -7.90 5.99 20.70
N ALA A 4 -7.20 5.80 21.83
CA ALA A 4 -6.09 6.67 22.21
C ALA A 4 -4.88 6.45 21.30
N CYS A 5 -4.59 5.20 20.94
CA CYS A 5 -3.51 4.86 20.00
C CYS A 5 -3.81 5.34 18.57
N GLN A 6 -5.06 5.37 18.16
CA GLN A 6 -5.44 5.92 16.85
C GLN A 6 -5.47 7.46 16.84
N SER A 7 -5.52 8.10 18.02
CA SER A 7 -5.53 9.56 18.15
C SER A 7 -4.11 10.14 18.18
N GLU A 8 -3.98 11.47 18.17
CA GLU A 8 -2.68 12.15 18.30
C GLU A 8 -2.19 12.29 19.76
N ASN A 9 -2.81 11.60 20.73
CA ASN A 9 -2.61 11.86 22.15
C ASN A 9 -1.76 10.79 22.85
N LEU A 10 -0.44 10.89 22.71
CA LEU A 10 0.53 10.02 23.40
C LEU A 10 0.40 10.08 24.93
N ASP A 11 0.08 11.25 25.50
CA ASP A 11 -0.07 11.41 26.95
C ASP A 11 -1.21 10.55 27.51
N THR A 12 -2.30 10.41 26.76
CA THR A 12 -3.40 9.52 27.12
C THR A 12 -2.99 8.06 27.06
N VAL A 13 -2.19 7.67 26.06
CA VAL A 13 -1.66 6.31 25.96
C VAL A 13 -0.75 5.99 27.15
N LYS A 14 0.19 6.89 27.47
CA LYS A 14 1.07 6.79 28.64
C LYS A 14 0.28 6.69 29.93
N TRP A 15 -0.67 7.60 30.14
CA TRP A 15 -1.52 7.61 31.33
C TRP A 15 -2.28 6.29 31.50
N LEU A 16 -2.83 5.73 30.41
CA LEU A 16 -3.52 4.43 30.45
C LEU A 16 -2.60 3.28 30.85
N ILE A 17 -1.36 3.25 30.37
CA ILE A 17 -0.39 2.20 30.69
C ILE A 17 0.19 2.35 32.11
N GLU A 18 0.42 3.58 32.55
CA GLU A 18 0.97 3.84 33.89
C GLU A 18 -0.03 3.58 35.02
N ASN A 19 -1.34 3.73 34.73
CA ASN A 19 -2.39 3.68 35.76
C ASN A 19 -3.21 2.37 35.74
N PHE A 20 -3.02 1.51 34.74
CA PHE A 20 -3.76 0.24 34.61
C PHE A 20 -2.82 -0.92 34.26
N ASP A 21 -3.19 -2.15 34.65
CA ASP A 21 -2.41 -3.34 34.30
C ASP A 21 -2.38 -3.54 32.79
N ASN A 22 -1.18 -3.60 32.20
CA ASN A 22 -0.97 -3.78 30.76
C ASN A 22 -1.64 -5.04 30.21
N LYS A 23 -1.91 -6.06 31.03
CA LYS A 23 -2.66 -7.26 30.63
C LYS A 23 -4.12 -6.98 30.26
N LEU A 24 -4.63 -5.80 30.59
CA LEU A 24 -5.96 -5.33 30.19
C LEU A 24 -6.01 -4.85 28.74
N PHE A 25 -4.85 -4.65 28.11
CA PHE A 25 -4.75 -4.10 26.78
C PHE A 25 -4.21 -5.14 25.80
N ASP A 26 -4.87 -5.22 24.65
CA ASP A 26 -4.32 -5.92 23.50
C ASP A 26 -3.26 -5.02 22.84
N MET A 27 -1.99 -5.29 23.13
CA MET A 27 -0.88 -4.48 22.61
C MET A 27 -0.67 -4.65 21.10
N LYS A 28 -1.09 -5.79 20.51
CA LYS A 28 -1.11 -5.96 19.05
C LYS A 28 -2.07 -4.96 18.44
N GLU A 29 -3.28 -4.91 18.97
CA GLU A 29 -4.31 -4.02 18.47
C GLU A 29 -4.00 -2.54 18.76
N ALA A 30 -3.35 -2.24 19.90
CA ALA A 30 -2.83 -0.91 20.18
C ALA A 30 -1.83 -0.44 19.12
N MET A 31 -0.85 -1.29 18.79
CA MET A 31 0.16 -0.99 17.75
C MET A 31 -0.48 -0.85 16.36
N ASN A 32 -1.39 -1.75 15.99
CA ASN A 32 -2.13 -1.65 14.73
C ASN A 32 -2.88 -0.32 14.61
N ASN A 33 -3.55 0.12 15.68
CA ASN A 33 -4.26 1.40 15.72
C ASN A 33 -3.31 2.60 15.68
N ALA A 34 -2.14 2.49 16.31
CA ALA A 34 -1.07 3.49 16.20
C ALA A 34 -0.56 3.62 14.76
N GLY A 35 -0.41 2.52 14.03
CA GLY A 35 -0.08 2.52 12.59
C GLY A 35 -1.11 3.24 11.71
N ARG A 36 -2.35 3.39 12.17
CA ARG A 36 -3.41 4.14 11.49
C ARG A 36 -3.42 5.63 11.86
N SER A 37 -2.67 6.03 12.88
CA SER A 37 -2.61 7.40 13.39
C SER A 37 -1.65 8.27 12.57
N GLU A 38 -1.71 9.58 12.78
CA GLU A 38 -0.69 10.52 12.24
C GLU A 38 0.50 10.70 13.19
N ASN A 39 0.39 10.17 14.41
CA ASN A 39 1.35 10.41 15.47
C ASN A 39 2.38 9.27 15.56
N LEU A 40 3.52 9.50 14.91
CA LEU A 40 4.68 8.61 14.96
C LEU A 40 5.15 8.35 16.40
N ASP A 41 5.08 9.34 17.29
CA ASP A 41 5.55 9.22 18.67
C ASP A 41 4.83 8.10 19.44
N ILE A 42 3.59 7.77 19.07
CA ILE A 42 2.87 6.63 19.66
C ILE A 42 3.47 5.31 19.21
N VAL A 43 3.79 5.16 17.92
CA VAL A 43 4.42 3.95 17.38
C VAL A 43 5.81 3.77 17.97
N GLU A 44 6.61 4.85 18.04
CA GLU A 44 7.94 4.85 18.66
C GLU A 44 7.85 4.42 20.12
N TRP A 45 7.01 5.08 20.90
CA TRP A 45 6.90 4.81 22.33
C TRP A 45 6.36 3.40 22.61
N LEU A 46 5.36 2.92 21.86
CA LEU A 46 4.86 1.55 22.00
C LEU A 46 5.95 0.53 21.66
N THR A 47 6.78 0.79 20.65
CA THR A 47 7.88 -0.09 20.26
C THR A 47 8.94 -0.16 21.36
N GLU A 48 9.38 0.98 21.89
CA GLU A 48 10.44 1.06 22.90
C GLU A 48 10.04 0.44 24.25
N ASN A 49 8.75 0.47 24.60
CA ASN A 49 8.28 0.11 25.94
C ASN A 49 7.66 -1.29 26.03
N PHE A 50 7.33 -1.91 24.91
CA PHE A 50 6.60 -3.18 24.86
C PHE A 50 7.26 -4.21 23.98
N ASP A 51 8.59 -4.28 24.07
CA ASP A 51 9.58 -5.07 23.33
C ASP A 51 9.25 -6.59 23.22
N ASN A 52 8.15 -6.88 22.55
CA ASN A 52 7.61 -8.20 22.30
C ASN A 52 7.82 -8.48 20.80
N GLU A 53 9.02 -8.94 20.47
CA GLU A 53 9.41 -9.63 19.22
C GLU A 53 8.59 -9.23 17.98
N PHE A 54 8.75 -8.03 17.40
CA PHE A 54 8.40 -7.60 16.02
C PHE A 54 7.07 -8.09 15.34
N PHE A 55 6.17 -8.80 16.01
CA PHE A 55 5.06 -9.58 15.44
C PHE A 55 3.94 -8.71 14.89
N TYR A 56 4.01 -7.40 15.13
CA TYR A 56 3.00 -6.43 14.75
C TYR A 56 3.46 -5.51 13.63
N MET A 57 4.73 -5.58 13.22
CA MET A 57 5.32 -4.62 12.27
C MET A 57 4.73 -4.76 10.86
N LYS A 58 4.39 -6.00 10.45
CA LYS A 58 3.70 -6.27 9.18
C LYS A 58 2.34 -5.57 9.11
N GLU A 59 1.45 -5.81 10.08
CA GLU A 59 0.12 -5.20 10.10
C GLU A 59 0.18 -3.69 10.33
N THR A 60 1.15 -3.19 11.10
CA THR A 60 1.36 -1.75 11.30
C THR A 60 1.77 -1.07 9.99
N MET A 61 2.70 -1.67 9.23
CA MET A 61 3.10 -1.21 7.90
C MET A 61 1.91 -1.19 6.93
N ASN A 62 1.13 -2.27 6.88
CA ASN A 62 -0.04 -2.36 6.01
C ASN A 62 -1.08 -1.29 6.35
N ASN A 63 -1.39 -1.09 7.64
CA ASN A 63 -2.30 -0.05 8.09
C ASN A 63 -1.78 1.36 7.76
N ALA A 64 -0.49 1.62 7.95
CA ALA A 64 0.12 2.91 7.63
C ALA A 64 0.06 3.19 6.12
N CYS A 65 0.31 2.18 5.28
CA CYS A 65 0.17 2.29 3.83
C CYS A 65 -1.27 2.51 3.39
N PHE A 66 -2.21 1.77 3.99
CA PHE A 66 -3.65 1.91 3.76
C PHE A 66 -4.17 3.30 4.14
N MET A 67 -3.60 3.93 5.17
CA MET A 67 -4.06 5.22 5.73
C MET A 67 -3.20 6.44 5.33
N GLU A 68 -2.24 6.29 4.40
CA GLU A 68 -1.29 7.32 3.95
C GLU A 68 -0.39 7.90 5.05
N LYS A 69 0.00 7.08 6.04
CA LYS A 69 0.83 7.51 7.17
C LYS A 69 2.31 7.41 6.83
N LEU A 70 2.74 8.24 5.87
CA LEU A 70 4.08 8.20 5.29
C LEU A 70 5.21 8.31 6.33
N MET A 71 5.06 9.11 7.38
CA MET A 71 6.10 9.23 8.42
C MET A 71 6.30 7.92 9.18
N ILE A 72 5.21 7.19 9.46
CA ILE A 72 5.27 5.87 10.09
C ILE A 72 5.92 4.86 9.14
N VAL A 73 5.55 4.86 7.85
CA VAL A 73 6.16 3.98 6.83
C VAL A 73 7.67 4.18 6.74
N LYS A 74 8.12 5.44 6.69
CA LYS A 74 9.56 5.78 6.67
C LYS A 74 10.27 5.26 7.91
N TRP A 75 9.74 5.60 9.08
CA TRP A 75 10.33 5.19 10.34
C TRP A 75 10.44 3.67 10.47
N LEU A 76 9.41 2.93 10.06
CA LEU A 76 9.42 1.47 10.05
C LEU A 76 10.54 0.91 9.15
N LEU A 77 10.73 1.45 7.95
CA LEU A 77 11.76 0.96 7.02
C LEU A 77 13.18 1.43 7.37
N GLU A 78 13.31 2.50 8.17
CA GLU A 78 14.60 3.02 8.64
C GLU A 78 15.09 2.30 9.90
N ASN A 79 14.19 1.74 10.72
CA ASN A 79 14.52 1.17 12.03
C ASN A 79 14.42 -0.36 12.10
N PHE A 80 13.84 -1.01 11.11
CA PHE A 80 13.64 -2.46 11.12
C PHE A 80 14.05 -3.11 9.80
N ASP A 81 14.45 -4.38 9.89
CA ASP A 81 14.79 -5.18 8.71
C ASP A 81 13.57 -5.37 7.81
N ASN A 82 13.77 -5.17 6.50
CA ASN A 82 12.71 -5.26 5.51
C ASN A 82 12.02 -6.62 5.45
N GLU A 83 12.68 -7.69 5.92
CA GLU A 83 12.13 -9.05 6.01
C GLU A 83 10.93 -9.16 6.98
N LEU A 84 10.77 -8.19 7.87
CA LEU A 84 9.63 -8.09 8.79
C LEU A 84 8.36 -7.58 8.09
N PHE A 85 8.48 -7.06 6.87
CA PHE A 85 7.39 -6.46 6.12
C PHE A 85 7.03 -7.27 4.88
N ASP A 86 5.74 -7.25 4.55
CA ASP A 86 5.26 -7.72 3.26
C ASP A 86 5.14 -6.51 2.33
N MET A 87 6.26 -6.15 1.69
CA MET A 87 6.29 -4.97 0.81
C MET A 87 5.31 -5.07 -0.36
N LYS A 88 4.95 -6.30 -0.76
CA LYS A 88 3.95 -6.53 -1.80
C LYS A 88 2.58 -6.07 -1.32
N GLU A 89 2.18 -6.55 -0.15
CA GLU A 89 0.91 -6.17 0.48
C GLU A 89 0.85 -4.67 0.80
N ALA A 90 1.95 -4.08 1.27
CA ALA A 90 2.04 -2.65 1.56
C ALA A 90 1.78 -1.78 0.31
N ILE A 91 2.40 -2.11 -0.81
CA ILE A 91 2.21 -1.41 -2.09
C ILE A 91 0.81 -1.65 -2.64
N ASN A 92 0.30 -2.88 -2.59
CA ASN A 92 -1.06 -3.20 -3.01
C ASN A 92 -2.10 -2.37 -2.26
N ASN A 93 -1.98 -2.27 -0.93
CA ASN A 93 -2.86 -1.44 -0.10
C ASN A 93 -2.76 0.04 -0.44
N ALA A 94 -1.54 0.55 -0.70
CA ALA A 94 -1.35 1.94 -1.12
C ALA A 94 -1.98 2.23 -2.48
N CYS A 95 -1.89 1.29 -3.44
CA CYS A 95 -2.55 1.40 -4.75
C CYS A 95 -4.07 1.39 -4.60
N LEU A 96 -4.62 0.36 -3.95
CA LEU A 96 -6.06 0.16 -3.80
C LEU A 96 -6.74 1.37 -3.15
N MET A 97 -6.11 1.91 -2.10
CA MET A 97 -6.67 3.04 -1.34
C MET A 97 -6.32 4.41 -1.92
N GLY A 98 -5.59 4.46 -3.03
CA GLY A 98 -5.23 5.71 -3.69
C GLY A 98 -4.20 6.56 -2.94
N LYS A 99 -3.31 5.95 -2.14
CA LYS A 99 -2.34 6.66 -1.26
C LYS A 99 -1.08 7.06 -2.01
N LEU A 100 -1.20 8.14 -2.79
CA LEU A 100 -0.21 8.57 -3.77
C LEU A 100 1.14 8.92 -3.13
N TYR A 101 1.17 9.59 -1.98
CA TYR A 101 2.42 10.04 -1.39
C TYR A 101 3.24 8.87 -0.84
N THR A 102 2.56 7.95 -0.15
CA THR A 102 3.17 6.71 0.33
C THR A 102 3.64 5.85 -0.84
N LEU A 103 2.80 5.67 -1.86
CA LEU A 103 3.16 4.87 -3.03
C LEU A 103 4.36 5.46 -3.78
N LYS A 104 4.39 6.77 -4.04
CA LYS A 104 5.53 7.42 -4.70
C LYS A 104 6.81 7.17 -3.94
N TRP A 105 6.79 7.38 -2.63
CA TRP A 105 7.97 7.17 -1.80
C TRP A 105 8.41 5.70 -1.80
N LEU A 106 7.47 4.75 -1.66
CA LEU A 106 7.75 3.32 -1.73
C LEU A 106 8.37 2.93 -3.07
N ILE A 107 7.83 3.41 -4.20
CA ILE A 107 8.33 3.13 -5.56
C ILE A 107 9.71 3.77 -5.82
N GLU A 108 9.92 4.99 -5.34
CA GLU A 108 11.20 5.69 -5.49
C GLU A 108 12.32 4.99 -4.73
N ASN A 109 12.02 4.48 -3.53
CA ASN A 109 12.96 3.75 -2.68
C ASN A 109 12.94 2.24 -2.91
N PHE A 110 12.05 1.75 -3.76
CA PHE A 110 11.80 0.33 -4.04
C PHE A 110 13.05 -0.45 -4.39
N ASN A 111 13.94 0.13 -5.19
CA ASN A 111 15.19 -0.54 -5.59
C ASN A 111 16.16 -0.68 -4.42
N ASN A 112 16.20 0.28 -3.50
CA ASN A 112 17.03 0.20 -2.30
C ASN A 112 16.44 -0.84 -1.34
N ILE A 113 15.13 -0.76 -1.11
CA ILE A 113 14.37 -1.71 -0.29
C ILE A 113 14.55 -3.15 -0.80
N LEU A 114 14.40 -3.37 -2.12
CA LEU A 114 14.61 -4.69 -2.73
C LEU A 114 16.07 -5.11 -2.80
N PHE A 115 17.03 -4.19 -2.91
CA PHE A 115 18.44 -4.52 -2.90
C PHE A 115 18.83 -5.09 -1.53
N ASP A 116 18.39 -4.45 -0.44
CA ASP A 116 18.62 -4.90 0.92
C ASP A 116 17.95 -6.27 1.18
N ILE A 117 16.69 -6.45 0.71
CA ILE A 117 16.00 -7.75 0.78
C ILE A 117 16.76 -8.81 -0.05
N ARG A 118 17.20 -8.49 -1.27
CA ARG A 118 17.93 -9.44 -2.12
C ARG A 118 19.27 -9.82 -1.51
N GLU A 119 19.99 -8.88 -0.88
CA GLU A 119 21.27 -9.18 -0.22
C GLU A 119 21.05 -10.06 1.02
N ALA A 120 20.06 -9.72 1.86
CA ALA A 120 19.69 -10.52 3.03
C ALA A 120 19.20 -11.92 2.64
N MET A 121 18.34 -12.01 1.61
CA MET A 121 17.80 -13.27 1.11
C MET A 121 18.78 -14.07 0.25
N ASN A 122 19.77 -13.47 -0.43
CA ASN A 122 20.83 -14.24 -1.10
C ASN A 122 21.70 -15.01 -0.09
N LYS A 123 21.70 -14.62 1.20
CA LYS A 123 22.29 -15.41 2.29
C LYS A 123 21.38 -16.56 2.75
N ALA A 124 20.08 -16.52 2.41
CA ALA A 124 19.09 -17.57 2.65
C ALA A 124 18.76 -18.30 1.33
N GLU A 125 19.45 -19.40 1.01
CA GLU A 125 19.35 -20.15 -0.26
C GLU A 125 17.91 -20.51 -0.69
N LYS A 126 17.23 -19.59 -1.40
CA LYS A 126 16.17 -19.77 -2.41
C LYS A 126 15.37 -18.47 -2.52
N PHE A 127 15.60 -17.71 -3.59
CA PHE A 127 14.59 -16.79 -4.07
C PHE A 127 14.36 -16.97 -5.56
N ASP A 128 13.11 -17.28 -5.92
CA ASP A 128 12.64 -17.24 -7.30
C ASP A 128 12.61 -15.77 -7.71
N ASN A 129 13.53 -15.39 -8.59
CA ASN A 129 13.83 -14.02 -8.99
C ASN A 129 12.75 -13.41 -9.90
N LYS A 130 11.49 -13.82 -9.73
CA LYS A 130 10.32 -13.12 -10.24
C LYS A 130 10.24 -11.81 -9.47
N LEU A 131 10.94 -10.83 -10.01
CA LEU A 131 10.70 -9.40 -9.87
C LEU A 131 9.29 -9.20 -9.33
N PHE A 132 9.19 -8.71 -8.09
CA PHE A 132 7.97 -8.29 -7.41
C PHE A 132 6.82 -8.11 -8.40
N ASP A 133 5.79 -8.95 -8.29
CA ASP A 133 4.71 -8.98 -9.27
C ASP A 133 3.85 -7.71 -9.14
N MET A 134 4.25 -6.66 -9.87
CA MET A 134 3.56 -5.37 -9.92
C MET A 134 2.20 -5.48 -10.64
N LYS A 135 1.83 -6.64 -11.20
CA LYS A 135 0.53 -6.82 -11.86
C LYS A 135 -0.61 -6.57 -10.89
N GLU A 136 -0.55 -7.14 -9.69
CA GLU A 136 -1.58 -6.96 -8.68
C GLU A 136 -1.64 -5.50 -8.19
N ALA A 137 -0.48 -4.88 -7.97
CA ALA A 137 -0.41 -3.46 -7.60
C ALA A 137 -1.02 -2.56 -8.70
N MET A 138 -0.83 -2.92 -9.96
CA MET A 138 -1.40 -2.20 -11.09
C MET A 138 -2.91 -2.46 -11.22
N ASN A 139 -3.38 -3.69 -11.04
CA ASN A 139 -4.82 -4.00 -10.99
C ASN A 139 -5.52 -3.20 -9.89
N ASN A 140 -4.95 -3.17 -8.68
CA ASN A 140 -5.43 -2.34 -7.58
C ASN A 140 -5.40 -0.84 -7.91
N ALA A 141 -4.42 -0.37 -8.70
CA ALA A 141 -4.37 1.01 -9.16
C ALA A 141 -5.48 1.34 -10.16
N TRP A 142 -5.85 0.41 -11.04
CA TRP A 142 -6.98 0.55 -11.96
C TRP A 142 -8.31 0.57 -11.23
N GLU A 143 -8.42 -0.26 -10.19
CA GLU A 143 -9.57 -0.29 -9.30
C GLU A 143 -9.67 0.96 -8.42
N SER A 144 -8.54 1.61 -8.15
CA SER A 144 -8.55 2.91 -7.51
C SER A 144 -9.16 3.96 -8.45
N GLU A 145 -10.06 4.80 -7.94
CA GLU A 145 -10.57 5.98 -8.68
C GLU A 145 -9.49 7.08 -8.84
N ASN A 146 -8.21 6.76 -8.65
CA ASN A 146 -7.11 7.70 -8.59
C ASN A 146 -6.14 7.54 -9.77
N LEU A 147 -6.37 8.35 -10.82
CA LEU A 147 -5.52 8.42 -12.02
C LEU A 147 -4.04 8.72 -11.71
N ASP A 148 -3.71 9.37 -10.59
CA ASP A 148 -2.31 9.69 -10.28
C ASP A 148 -1.52 8.46 -9.84
N ILE A 149 -2.17 7.44 -9.25
CA ILE A 149 -1.55 6.15 -8.90
C ILE A 149 -1.15 5.42 -10.17
N VAL A 150 -2.07 5.31 -11.12
CA VAL A 150 -1.87 4.76 -12.46
C VAL A 150 -0.66 5.41 -13.14
N LYS A 151 -0.66 6.75 -13.20
CA LYS A 151 0.44 7.52 -13.80
C LYS A 151 1.76 7.27 -13.07
N CYS A 152 1.72 7.18 -11.74
CA CYS A 152 2.89 6.90 -10.93
C CYS A 152 3.53 5.55 -11.30
N LEU A 153 2.72 4.51 -11.42
CA LEU A 153 3.18 3.16 -11.79
C LEU A 153 3.72 3.13 -13.23
N LEU A 154 2.96 3.63 -14.20
CA LEU A 154 3.37 3.63 -15.62
C LEU A 154 4.55 4.55 -15.93
N LYS A 155 4.82 5.56 -15.10
CA LYS A 155 6.03 6.39 -15.22
C LYS A 155 7.29 5.62 -14.80
N LYS A 156 7.17 4.69 -13.85
CA LYS A 156 8.30 3.93 -13.32
C LYS A 156 8.54 2.62 -14.06
N PHE A 157 7.47 1.96 -14.49
CA PHE A 157 7.50 0.60 -15.01
C PHE A 157 7.06 0.55 -16.49
N ASP A 158 7.71 -0.28 -17.29
CA ASP A 158 7.33 -0.50 -18.69
C ASP A 158 5.91 -1.08 -18.75
N ASN A 159 5.05 -0.53 -19.62
CA ASN A 159 3.66 -0.93 -19.73
C ASN A 159 3.49 -2.40 -20.16
N LYS A 160 4.51 -3.00 -20.79
CA LYS A 160 4.54 -4.43 -21.15
C LYS A 160 4.54 -5.37 -19.94
N LEU A 161 4.80 -4.84 -18.74
CA LEU A 161 4.70 -5.59 -17.49
C LEU A 161 3.25 -5.76 -17.03
N PHE A 162 2.32 -4.99 -17.60
CA PHE A 162 0.92 -4.95 -17.19
C PHE A 162 0.02 -5.48 -18.30
N ASP A 163 -1.11 -6.08 -17.89
CA ASP A 163 -2.18 -6.42 -18.82
C ASP A 163 -3.02 -5.16 -19.09
N MET A 164 -2.70 -4.49 -20.20
CA MET A 164 -3.38 -3.25 -20.59
C MET A 164 -4.84 -3.48 -21.01
N MET A 165 -5.19 -4.70 -21.42
CA MET A 165 -6.55 -5.06 -21.79
C MET A 165 -7.41 -5.21 -20.53
N GLU A 166 -6.91 -5.96 -19.55
CA GLU A 166 -7.54 -6.09 -18.22
C GLU A 166 -7.67 -4.72 -17.54
N ALA A 167 -6.65 -3.86 -17.66
CA ALA A 167 -6.68 -2.49 -17.17
C ALA A 167 -7.87 -1.67 -17.70
N MET A 168 -8.06 -1.67 -19.02
CA MET A 168 -9.15 -0.94 -19.67
C MET A 168 -10.51 -1.52 -19.28
N ASN A 169 -10.63 -2.85 -19.24
CA ASN A 169 -11.87 -3.53 -18.86
C ASN A 169 -12.27 -3.17 -17.42
N ASN A 170 -11.34 -3.18 -16.47
CA ASN A 170 -11.59 -2.83 -15.08
C ASN A 170 -11.95 -1.34 -14.92
N ALA A 171 -11.21 -0.43 -15.58
CA ALA A 171 -11.50 1.00 -15.53
C ALA A 171 -12.89 1.34 -16.11
N CYS A 172 -13.28 0.71 -17.22
CA CYS A 172 -14.61 0.84 -17.81
C CYS A 172 -15.72 0.28 -16.90
N GLY A 173 -15.49 -0.90 -16.32
CA GLY A 173 -16.40 -1.56 -15.38
C GLY A 173 -16.60 -0.80 -14.07
N LEU A 174 -15.65 0.06 -13.66
CA LEU A 174 -15.71 0.82 -12.41
C LEU A 174 -16.05 2.31 -12.57
N ARG A 175 -16.53 2.74 -13.75
CA ARG A 175 -16.82 4.16 -14.07
C ARG A 175 -15.61 5.10 -13.98
N ASN A 176 -14.38 4.60 -14.08
CA ASN A 176 -13.18 5.44 -13.96
C ASN A 176 -12.85 6.15 -15.29
N LEU A 177 -13.68 7.14 -15.63
CA LEU A 177 -13.59 7.91 -16.87
C LEU A 177 -12.23 8.57 -17.10
N ASP A 178 -11.62 9.07 -16.03
CA ASP A 178 -10.36 9.78 -16.11
C ASP A 178 -9.23 8.83 -16.51
N VAL A 179 -9.24 7.60 -15.99
CA VAL A 179 -8.32 6.53 -16.40
C VAL A 179 -8.57 6.09 -17.84
N VAL A 180 -9.83 5.84 -18.23
CA VAL A 180 -10.18 5.42 -19.60
C VAL A 180 -9.72 6.44 -20.63
N LYS A 181 -10.04 7.72 -20.42
CA LYS A 181 -9.62 8.81 -21.32
C LYS A 181 -8.10 8.90 -21.40
N TRP A 182 -7.44 8.87 -20.25
CA TRP A 182 -5.99 8.97 -20.21
C TRP A 182 -5.31 7.79 -20.92
N LEU A 183 -5.82 6.56 -20.77
CA LEU A 183 -5.30 5.38 -21.45
C LEU A 183 -5.41 5.49 -22.98
N ILE A 184 -6.58 5.91 -23.50
CA ILE A 184 -6.81 6.08 -24.96
C ILE A 184 -5.92 7.21 -25.53
N GLU A 185 -5.69 8.27 -24.75
CA GLU A 185 -4.85 9.39 -25.18
C GLU A 185 -3.34 9.06 -25.22
N HIS A 186 -2.88 8.11 -24.40
CA HIS A 186 -1.44 7.87 -24.17
C HIS A 186 -0.93 6.54 -24.71
N PHE A 187 -1.81 5.62 -25.10
CA PHE A 187 -1.45 4.28 -25.58
C PHE A 187 -2.14 3.94 -26.90
N ASP A 188 -1.51 3.05 -27.69
CA ASP A 188 -2.13 2.56 -28.93
C ASP A 188 -3.39 1.75 -28.60
N ASN A 189 -4.52 2.12 -29.21
CA ASN A 189 -5.81 1.46 -29.01
C ASN A 189 -5.78 -0.06 -29.30
N LYS A 190 -4.79 -0.56 -30.05
CA LYS A 190 -4.56 -2.00 -30.25
C LYS A 190 -4.20 -2.76 -28.98
N LEU A 191 -3.81 -2.07 -27.92
CA LEU A 191 -3.55 -2.67 -26.60
C LEU A 191 -4.84 -2.98 -25.84
N PHE A 192 -6.00 -2.56 -26.35
CA PHE A 192 -7.30 -2.68 -25.69
C PHE A 192 -8.28 -3.48 -26.57
N ASP A 193 -9.13 -4.30 -25.95
CA ASP A 193 -10.36 -4.75 -26.59
C ASP A 193 -11.48 -3.76 -26.26
N MET A 194 -11.62 -2.72 -27.09
CA MET A 194 -12.64 -1.69 -26.89
C MET A 194 -14.07 -2.26 -26.91
N LYS A 195 -14.30 -3.38 -27.60
CA LYS A 195 -15.64 -3.98 -27.65
C LYS A 195 -15.97 -4.67 -26.33
N GLU A 196 -15.02 -5.41 -25.77
CA GLU A 196 -15.17 -6.02 -24.45
C GLU A 196 -15.30 -4.95 -23.35
N ALA A 197 -14.46 -3.92 -23.39
CA ALA A 197 -14.51 -2.81 -22.44
C ALA A 197 -15.88 -2.09 -22.44
N LEU A 198 -16.45 -1.86 -23.62
CA LEU A 198 -17.78 -1.27 -23.77
C LEU A 198 -18.90 -2.21 -23.27
N ASN A 199 -18.80 -3.51 -23.54
CA ASN A 199 -19.76 -4.49 -23.03
C ASN A 199 -19.75 -4.52 -21.50
N ASN A 200 -18.56 -4.53 -20.89
CA ASN A 200 -18.41 -4.53 -19.42
C ASN A 200 -18.97 -3.25 -18.79
N ALA A 201 -18.75 -2.08 -19.42
CA ALA A 201 -19.37 -0.83 -19.01
C ALA A 201 -20.91 -0.94 -19.08
N TRP A 202 -21.45 -1.55 -20.13
CA TRP A 202 -22.89 -1.73 -20.31
C TRP A 202 -23.51 -2.68 -19.28
N GLU A 203 -22.88 -3.84 -19.03
CA GLU A 203 -23.30 -4.83 -18.03
C GLU A 203 -23.26 -4.28 -16.61
N SER A 204 -22.34 -3.36 -16.35
CA SER A 204 -22.19 -2.70 -15.04
C SER A 204 -23.13 -1.50 -14.86
N GLU A 205 -24.05 -1.23 -15.82
CA GLU A 205 -24.91 -0.04 -15.89
C GLU A 205 -24.15 1.30 -15.97
N ASN A 206 -22.90 1.27 -16.44
CA ASN A 206 -21.93 2.34 -16.40
C ASN A 206 -21.83 3.06 -17.74
N LEU A 207 -22.94 3.64 -18.20
CA LEU A 207 -23.06 4.22 -19.54
C LEU A 207 -22.23 5.50 -19.77
N ASP A 208 -21.74 6.14 -18.71
CA ASP A 208 -20.94 7.36 -18.86
C ASP A 208 -19.55 7.07 -19.47
N THR A 209 -19.02 5.84 -19.32
CA THR A 209 -17.72 5.35 -19.86
C THR A 209 -17.80 4.78 -21.27
N VAL A 210 -18.98 4.80 -21.91
CA VAL A 210 -19.25 4.35 -23.29
C VAL A 210 -19.12 5.50 -24.29
#